data_AF-A0A846PGB3-F1
#
_entry.id   AF-A0A846PGB3-F1
#
_cell.length_a   1.000
_cell.length_b   1.000
_cell.length_c   1.000
_cell.angle_alpha   90.00
_cell.angle_beta   90.00
_cell.angle_gamma   90.00
#
_symmetry.space_group_name_H-M   'P 1'
#
loop_
_entity.id
_entity.type
_entity.pdbx_description
1 polymer ?
#
loop_
_entity_poly.entity_id
_entity_poly.type
_entity_poly.pdbx_seq_one_letter_code
_entity_poly.pdbx_strand_id
1 'polypeptide(L)'
;MTRLFVEKNRRAWNLAVEASRYAVLHHKYEALTFGGNKILPLIFEKGDSRLLFPFIIEDLYSFKQATVPVYDYASVLPNGPEAIALIPEAIDHVIYFLKDVGVDLLTIGVPFFLPEAYVRLLSKVLQKENASKQEIFVHAISTQERPFEEIWMNEFSKHARNRARKAEKEGVSVREIEAFENWISDMHLCNMSSFYRQKRYPRYPHSEKDAFLG
;
A
#
# COMPACT_ATOMS: atom_id res chain seq x y z
N MET A 1 5.59 17.22 -24.04
CA MET A 1 6.66 17.63 -23.12
C MET A 1 6.70 16.62 -21.99
N THR A 2 7.87 16.10 -21.63
CA THR A 2 8.06 15.18 -20.49
C THR A 2 8.46 15.99 -19.26
N ARG A 3 7.89 15.67 -18.09
CA ARG A 3 8.17 16.37 -16.84
C ARG A 3 8.18 15.40 -15.66
N LEU A 4 9.12 15.58 -14.73
CA LEU A 4 9.13 14.93 -13.42
C LEU A 4 9.16 16.05 -12.36
N PHE A 5 8.28 15.99 -11.36
CA PHE A 5 8.23 16.99 -10.28
C PHE A 5 7.66 16.43 -8.99
N VAL A 6 7.96 17.11 -7.87
CA VAL A 6 7.39 16.82 -6.55
C VAL A 6 6.07 17.57 -6.38
N GLU A 7 5.00 16.85 -6.06
CA GLU A 7 3.69 17.44 -5.77
C GLU A 7 3.52 17.70 -4.28
N LYS A 8 3.78 18.94 -3.85
CA LYS A 8 3.71 19.33 -2.43
C LYS A 8 2.29 19.63 -1.98
N ASN A 9 1.35 19.89 -2.88
CA ASN A 9 -0.02 20.20 -2.55
C ASN A 9 -0.80 18.90 -2.28
N ARG A 10 -1.15 18.66 -1.02
CA ARG A 10 -1.95 17.51 -0.56
C ARG A 10 -3.23 17.30 -1.40
N ARG A 11 -3.97 18.36 -1.68
CA ARG A 11 -5.22 18.27 -2.45
C ARG A 11 -4.95 17.87 -3.90
N ALA A 12 -3.93 18.46 -4.53
CA ALA A 12 -3.56 18.12 -5.90
C ALA A 12 -3.07 16.68 -6.02
N TRP A 13 -2.24 16.22 -5.08
CA TRP A 13 -1.81 14.82 -5.00
C TRP A 13 -3.00 13.86 -4.89
N ASN A 14 -3.90 14.10 -3.94
CA ASN A 14 -5.05 13.23 -3.72
C ASN A 14 -5.99 13.20 -4.95
N LEU A 15 -6.19 14.34 -5.63
CA LEU A 15 -6.94 14.39 -6.89
C LEU A 15 -6.26 13.56 -8.00
N ALA A 16 -4.93 13.59 -8.09
CA ALA A 16 -4.19 12.77 -9.04
C ALA A 16 -4.30 11.27 -8.72
N VAL A 17 -4.23 10.91 -7.44
CA VAL A 17 -4.44 9.53 -6.97
C VAL A 17 -5.85 9.06 -7.31
N GLU A 18 -6.88 9.84 -6.98
CA GLU A 18 -8.29 9.50 -7.23
C GLU A 18 -8.63 9.37 -8.71
N ALA A 19 -7.88 10.03 -9.59
CA ALA A 19 -8.04 9.86 -11.04
C ALA A 19 -7.56 8.49 -11.55
N SER A 20 -6.75 7.76 -10.78
CA SER A 20 -6.27 6.43 -11.17
C SER A 20 -7.24 5.33 -10.76
N ARG A 21 -7.63 4.50 -11.74
CA ARG A 21 -8.44 3.28 -11.49
C ARG A 21 -7.74 2.21 -10.65
N TYR A 22 -6.44 2.37 -10.41
CA TYR A 22 -5.63 1.43 -9.62
C TYR A 22 -5.28 1.96 -8.24
N ALA A 23 -5.84 3.11 -7.87
CA ALA A 23 -5.56 3.73 -6.59
C ALA A 23 -6.14 2.90 -5.44
N VAL A 24 -5.38 2.83 -4.36
CA VAL A 24 -5.84 2.34 -3.07
C VAL A 24 -5.67 3.43 -2.02
N LEU A 25 -6.29 3.23 -0.85
CA LEU A 25 -6.23 4.18 0.26
C LEU A 25 -4.79 4.59 0.62
N HIS A 26 -3.85 3.65 0.52
CA HIS A 26 -2.45 3.88 0.90
C HIS A 26 -1.68 4.85 0.00
N HIS A 27 -2.15 5.11 -1.22
CA HIS A 27 -1.51 6.12 -2.08
C HIS A 27 -1.90 7.56 -1.69
N LYS A 28 -2.94 7.75 -0.86
CA LYS A 28 -3.36 9.09 -0.44
C LYS A 28 -2.31 9.73 0.47
N TYR A 29 -2.18 11.04 0.38
CA TYR A 29 -1.19 11.83 1.10
C TYR A 29 -1.17 11.51 2.61
N GLU A 30 -2.34 11.39 3.21
CA GLU A 30 -2.53 11.13 4.64
C GLU A 30 -1.90 9.81 5.07
N ALA A 31 -2.06 8.76 4.24
CA ALA A 31 -1.47 7.46 4.49
C ALA A 31 0.06 7.52 4.37
N LEU A 32 0.59 8.24 3.39
CA LEU A 32 2.04 8.41 3.21
C LEU A 32 2.69 9.17 4.36
N THR A 33 2.00 10.14 4.95
CA THR A 33 2.49 10.94 6.09
C THR A 33 2.31 10.27 7.46
N PHE A 34 1.63 9.13 7.53
CA PHE A 34 1.34 8.47 8.79
C PHE A 34 2.64 8.14 9.54
N GLY A 35 2.68 8.40 10.85
CA GLY A 35 3.89 8.16 11.66
C GLY A 35 5.01 9.19 11.50
N GLY A 36 4.76 10.33 10.84
CA GLY A 36 5.76 11.40 10.69
C GLY A 36 6.77 11.17 9.56
N ASN A 37 6.43 10.29 8.61
CA ASN A 37 7.26 9.96 7.47
C ASN A 37 7.61 11.17 6.61
N LYS A 38 8.85 11.24 6.12
CA LYS A 38 9.27 12.22 5.12
C LYS A 38 8.82 11.73 3.75
N ILE A 39 7.85 12.39 3.14
CA ILE A 39 7.31 11.95 1.85
C ILE A 39 7.98 12.65 0.67
N LEU A 40 8.04 11.94 -0.46
CA LEU A 40 8.50 12.43 -1.76
C LEU A 40 7.48 12.01 -2.84
N PRO A 41 6.30 12.67 -2.90
CA PRO A 41 5.28 12.38 -3.91
C PRO A 41 5.73 12.88 -5.28
N LEU A 42 6.28 12.00 -6.12
CA LEU A 42 6.71 12.36 -7.47
C LEU A 42 5.59 12.10 -8.49
N ILE A 43 5.47 13.01 -9.46
CA ILE A 43 4.62 12.85 -10.63
C ILE A 43 5.50 12.92 -11.87
N PHE A 44 5.47 11.85 -12.66
CA PHE A 44 5.95 11.86 -14.03
C PHE A 44 4.77 12.14 -14.96
N GLU A 45 4.89 13.14 -15.83
CA GLU A 45 3.89 13.51 -16.83
C GLU A 45 4.49 13.48 -18.24
N LYS A 46 3.74 12.90 -19.17
CA LYS A 46 4.06 12.96 -20.61
C LYS A 46 2.75 13.01 -21.42
N GLY A 47 2.45 14.18 -21.97
CA GLY A 47 1.13 14.44 -22.55
C GLY A 47 0.06 14.37 -21.44
N ASP A 48 -1.04 13.66 -21.69
CA ASP A 48 -2.13 13.47 -20.73
C ASP A 48 -1.91 12.26 -19.79
N SER A 49 -0.81 11.52 -19.98
CA SER A 49 -0.46 10.37 -19.15
C SER A 49 0.37 10.78 -17.94
N ARG A 50 0.05 10.17 -16.80
CA ARG A 50 0.72 10.39 -15.51
C ARG A 50 1.07 9.08 -14.85
N LEU A 51 2.26 9.03 -14.25
CA LEU A 51 2.69 7.99 -13.33
C LEU A 51 3.02 8.65 -11.99
N LEU A 52 2.34 8.23 -10.92
CA LEU A 52 2.58 8.75 -9.58
C LEU A 52 3.49 7.79 -8.82
N PHE A 53 4.44 8.34 -8.08
CA PHE A 53 5.36 7.59 -7.23
C PHE A 53 5.20 8.05 -5.79
N PRO A 54 4.49 7.29 -4.95
CA PRO A 54 4.20 7.64 -3.56
C PRO A 54 5.40 7.35 -2.64
N PHE A 55 6.56 7.94 -2.90
CA PHE A 55 7.76 7.60 -2.13
C PHE A 55 7.74 8.15 -0.71
N ILE A 56 8.32 7.37 0.20
CA ILE A 56 8.74 7.77 1.53
C ILE A 56 10.27 7.75 1.55
N ILE A 57 10.87 8.75 2.16
CA ILE A 57 12.31 8.87 2.36
C ILE A 57 12.63 8.54 3.81
N GLU A 58 13.51 7.58 4.00
CA GLU A 58 14.03 7.20 5.31
C GLU A 58 15.54 7.39 5.34
N ASP A 59 16.00 8.13 6.34
CA ASP A 59 17.42 8.30 6.62
C ASP A 59 17.84 7.25 7.68
N LEU A 60 18.63 6.26 7.24
CA LEU A 60 19.23 5.22 8.05
C LEU A 60 20.70 5.57 8.31
N TYR A 61 20.95 6.43 9.31
CA TYR A 61 22.27 6.99 9.60
C TYR A 61 22.84 7.78 8.39
N SER A 62 23.88 7.26 7.73
CA SER A 62 24.50 7.84 6.54
C SER A 62 23.90 7.32 5.24
N PHE A 63 22.91 6.44 5.31
CA PHE A 63 22.28 5.80 4.16
C PHE A 63 20.86 6.32 4.00
N LYS A 64 20.47 6.68 2.79
CA LYS A 64 19.12 7.19 2.49
C LYS A 64 18.40 6.26 1.53
N GLN A 65 17.20 5.86 1.89
CA GLN A 65 16.35 5.04 1.03
C GLN A 65 15.08 5.77 0.63
N ALA A 66 14.69 5.63 -0.63
CA ALA A 66 13.36 5.92 -1.12
C ALA A 66 12.59 4.60 -1.21
N THR A 67 11.54 4.50 -0.41
CA THR A 67 10.71 3.31 -0.32
C THR A 67 9.30 3.64 -0.78
N VAL A 68 8.62 2.64 -1.34
CA VAL A 68 7.17 2.59 -1.27
C VAL A 68 6.84 1.47 -0.29
N PRO A 69 6.06 1.73 0.77
CA PRO A 69 5.67 0.67 1.70
C PRO A 69 5.17 -0.56 0.93
N VAL A 70 5.64 -1.74 1.31
CA VAL A 70 5.30 -3.01 0.63
C VAL A 70 3.79 -3.29 0.63
N TYR A 71 3.06 -2.69 1.58
CA TYR A 71 1.59 -2.76 1.68
C TYR A 71 0.88 -1.83 0.69
N ASP A 72 1.60 -0.91 0.05
CA ASP A 72 1.06 0.01 -0.94
C ASP A 72 1.10 -0.72 -2.27
N TYR A 73 0.23 -1.71 -2.34
CA TYR A 73 -0.38 -2.32 -3.51
C TYR A 73 0.31 -1.91 -4.84
N ALA A 74 0.28 -0.66 -5.34
CA ALA A 74 1.09 -0.23 -6.50
C ALA A 74 2.19 0.81 -6.20
N SER A 75 3.47 0.46 -6.38
CA SER A 75 4.56 1.43 -6.20
C SER A 75 4.72 2.46 -7.31
N VAL A 76 4.10 2.22 -8.45
CA VAL A 76 3.95 3.20 -9.53
C VAL A 76 2.49 3.20 -9.93
N LEU A 77 1.83 4.34 -9.77
CA LEU A 77 0.40 4.45 -10.00
C LEU A 77 0.13 5.13 -11.36
N PRO A 78 -0.23 4.37 -12.40
CA PRO A 78 -0.61 4.95 -13.68
C PRO A 78 -2.02 5.58 -13.60
N ASN A 79 -2.22 6.74 -14.20
CA ASN A 79 -3.57 7.33 -14.32
C ASN A 79 -4.47 6.61 -15.33
N GLY A 80 -3.91 5.78 -16.22
CA GLY A 80 -4.66 5.00 -17.21
C GLY A 80 -3.82 3.88 -17.85
N PRO A 81 -4.43 3.02 -18.70
CA PRO A 81 -3.72 1.97 -19.43
C PRO A 81 -2.57 2.48 -20.29
N GLU A 82 -2.71 3.67 -20.88
CA GLU A 82 -1.75 4.28 -21.80
C GLU A 82 -0.46 4.66 -21.07
N ALA A 83 -0.59 5.12 -19.82
CA ALA A 83 0.54 5.47 -18.98
C ALA A 83 1.43 4.26 -18.62
N ILE A 84 0.91 3.03 -18.68
CA ILE A 84 1.68 1.81 -18.40
C ILE A 84 2.87 1.68 -19.36
N ALA A 85 2.71 2.08 -20.62
CA ALA A 85 3.79 2.03 -21.61
C ALA A 85 4.97 2.96 -21.25
N LEU A 86 4.74 3.96 -20.40
CA LEU A 86 5.74 4.95 -19.99
C LEU A 86 6.57 4.52 -18.78
N ILE A 87 6.26 3.38 -18.15
CA ILE A 87 6.96 2.90 -16.94
C ILE A 87 8.48 2.86 -17.12
N PRO A 88 9.04 2.29 -18.22
CA PRO A 88 10.51 2.26 -18.38
C PRO A 88 11.14 3.64 -18.38
N GLU A 89 10.58 4.58 -19.15
CA GLU A 89 11.06 5.95 -19.23
C GLU A 89 10.93 6.65 -17.87
N ALA A 90 9.78 6.51 -17.21
CA ALA A 90 9.52 7.17 -15.92
C ALA A 90 10.45 6.66 -14.81
N ILE A 91 10.74 5.35 -14.77
CA ILE A 91 11.68 4.78 -13.80
C ILE A 91 13.11 5.29 -14.05
N ASP A 92 13.56 5.35 -15.31
CA ASP A 92 14.88 5.90 -15.63
C ASP A 92 15.00 7.37 -15.14
N HIS A 93 13.97 8.20 -15.36
CA HIS A 93 13.90 9.58 -14.85
C HIS A 93 13.89 9.67 -13.33
N VAL A 94 13.14 8.79 -12.66
CA VAL A 94 13.07 8.73 -11.19
C VAL A 94 14.41 8.32 -10.60
N ILE A 95 15.07 7.30 -11.14
CA ILE A 95 16.40 6.86 -10.68
C ILE A 95 17.40 8.00 -10.80
N TYR A 96 17.40 8.73 -11.91
CA TYR A 96 18.27 9.90 -12.09
C TYR A 96 17.99 10.98 -11.04
N PHE A 97 16.72 11.35 -10.86
CA PHE A 97 16.32 12.33 -9.85
C PHE A 97 16.72 11.92 -8.43
N LEU A 98 16.51 10.65 -8.07
CA LEU A 98 16.83 10.13 -6.74
C LEU A 98 18.34 10.14 -6.47
N LYS A 99 19.16 9.83 -7.48
CA LYS A 99 20.62 9.95 -7.38
C LYS A 99 21.05 11.40 -7.14
N ASP A 100 20.46 12.37 -7.85
CA ASP A 100 20.78 13.79 -7.69
C ASP A 100 20.45 14.32 -6.28
N VAL A 101 19.41 13.79 -5.63
CA VAL A 101 19.05 14.16 -4.24
C VAL A 101 19.73 13.29 -3.18
N GLY A 102 20.67 12.44 -3.58
CA GLY A 102 21.48 11.59 -2.70
C GLY A 102 20.66 10.52 -2.00
N VAL A 103 19.85 9.77 -2.74
CA VAL A 103 19.22 8.52 -2.30
C VAL A 103 20.10 7.34 -2.75
N ASP A 104 20.44 6.47 -1.82
CA ASP A 104 21.33 5.32 -2.03
C ASP A 104 20.57 4.07 -2.50
N LEU A 105 19.30 3.93 -2.10
CA LEU A 105 18.46 2.78 -2.41
C LEU A 105 17.05 3.18 -2.81
N LEU A 106 16.57 2.61 -3.91
CA LEU A 106 15.17 2.64 -4.32
C LEU A 106 14.56 1.26 -4.11
N THR A 107 13.45 1.20 -3.38
CA THR A 107 12.60 0.01 -3.29
C THR A 107 11.25 0.28 -3.92
N ILE A 108 10.86 -0.61 -4.85
CA ILE A 108 9.58 -0.58 -5.56
C ILE A 108 8.97 -1.98 -5.59
N GLY A 109 7.64 -2.03 -5.66
CA GLY A 109 6.85 -3.25 -5.55
C GLY A 109 6.02 -3.51 -6.80
N VAL A 110 5.82 -4.78 -7.13
CA VAL A 110 4.96 -5.17 -8.25
C VAL A 110 3.65 -5.74 -7.71
N PRO A 111 2.55 -4.96 -7.69
CA PRO A 111 1.22 -5.48 -7.35
C PRO A 111 0.80 -6.67 -8.19
N PHE A 112 0.18 -7.65 -7.54
CA PHE A 112 -0.43 -8.79 -8.23
C PHE A 112 -1.76 -8.43 -8.94
N PHE A 113 -2.46 -7.36 -8.53
CA PHE A 113 -3.77 -6.97 -9.09
C PHE A 113 -3.66 -5.95 -10.23
N LEU A 114 -2.45 -5.51 -10.60
CA LEU A 114 -2.26 -4.67 -11.78
C LEU A 114 -2.24 -5.49 -13.07
N PRO A 115 -2.54 -4.89 -14.23
CA PRO A 115 -2.54 -5.60 -15.50
C PRO A 115 -1.18 -6.26 -15.78
N GLU A 116 -1.20 -7.42 -16.45
CA GLU A 116 0.00 -8.18 -16.81
C GLU A 116 1.06 -7.33 -17.53
N ALA A 117 0.62 -6.39 -18.38
CA ALA A 117 1.50 -5.46 -19.08
C ALA A 117 2.34 -4.59 -18.13
N TYR A 118 1.75 -4.12 -17.02
CA TYR A 118 2.45 -3.38 -15.98
C TYR A 118 3.53 -4.25 -15.34
N VAL A 119 3.12 -5.43 -14.87
CA VAL A 119 4.01 -6.39 -14.17
C VAL A 119 5.21 -6.72 -15.06
N ARG A 120 4.96 -7.02 -16.33
CA ARG A 120 5.99 -7.35 -17.31
C ARG A 120 6.95 -6.20 -17.58
N LEU A 121 6.44 -4.97 -17.77
CA LEU A 121 7.29 -3.81 -18.06
C LEU A 121 8.15 -3.45 -16.86
N LEU A 122 7.57 -3.36 -15.66
CA LEU A 122 8.31 -3.04 -14.45
C LEU A 122 9.35 -4.11 -14.13
N SER A 123 9.01 -5.40 -14.30
CA SER A 123 9.96 -6.51 -14.11
C SER A 123 11.15 -6.43 -15.07
N LYS A 124 10.92 -6.08 -16.35
CA LYS A 124 12.01 -5.91 -17.33
C LYS A 124 12.96 -4.77 -16.93
N VAL A 125 12.40 -3.66 -16.44
CA VAL A 125 13.20 -2.52 -15.96
C VAL A 125 14.03 -2.92 -14.75
N LEU A 126 13.41 -3.57 -13.76
CA LEU A 126 14.12 -4.06 -12.57
C LEU A 126 15.22 -5.07 -12.89
N GLN A 127 15.00 -5.95 -13.88
CA GLN A 127 16.04 -6.86 -14.38
C GLN A 127 17.20 -6.12 -15.03
N LYS A 128 16.92 -5.11 -15.86
CA LYS A 128 17.95 -4.26 -16.49
C LYS A 128 18.82 -3.56 -15.43
N GLU A 129 18.22 -3.10 -14.34
CA GLU A 129 18.92 -2.43 -13.24
C GLU A 129 19.61 -3.41 -12.25
N ASN A 130 19.62 -4.72 -12.52
CA ASN A 130 20.11 -5.76 -11.62
C ASN A 130 19.51 -5.68 -10.20
N ALA A 131 18.23 -5.29 -10.11
CA ALA A 131 17.57 -5.14 -8.82
C ALA A 131 17.42 -6.48 -8.10
N SER A 132 17.67 -6.48 -6.78
CA SER A 132 17.38 -7.64 -5.93
C SER A 132 15.87 -7.83 -5.80
N LYS A 133 15.40 -9.07 -5.88
CA LYS A 133 13.98 -9.42 -5.81
C LYS A 133 13.64 -10.09 -4.49
N GLN A 134 12.57 -9.62 -3.84
CA GLN A 134 11.88 -10.33 -2.76
C GLN A 134 10.44 -10.64 -3.20
N GLU A 135 9.99 -11.87 -2.97
CA GLU A 135 8.62 -12.27 -3.28
C GLU A 135 7.72 -12.06 -2.06
N ILE A 136 6.59 -11.40 -2.29
CA ILE A 136 5.55 -11.15 -1.30
C ILE A 136 4.27 -11.84 -1.79
N PHE A 137 3.68 -12.66 -0.93
CA PHE A 137 2.45 -13.38 -1.24
C PHE A 137 1.26 -12.65 -0.62
N VAL A 138 0.20 -12.49 -1.40
CA VAL A 138 -1.07 -11.91 -0.94
C VAL A 138 -2.19 -12.90 -1.24
N HIS A 139 -3.11 -13.05 -0.28
CA HIS A 139 -4.37 -13.75 -0.49
C HIS A 139 -5.42 -12.73 -0.91
N ALA A 140 -5.89 -12.82 -2.15
CA ALA A 140 -6.92 -11.95 -2.69
C ALA A 140 -8.06 -12.77 -3.27
N ILE A 141 -9.27 -12.25 -3.12
CA ILE A 141 -10.50 -12.84 -3.66
C ILE A 141 -11.06 -11.85 -4.67
N SER A 142 -11.22 -12.27 -5.92
CA SER A 142 -11.85 -11.44 -6.94
C SER A 142 -13.36 -11.38 -6.71
N THR A 143 -13.87 -10.18 -6.52
CA THR A 143 -15.30 -9.91 -6.31
C THR A 143 -15.97 -9.24 -7.51
N GLN A 144 -15.21 -8.90 -8.55
CA GLN A 144 -15.71 -8.15 -9.70
C GLN A 144 -16.76 -8.99 -10.45
N GLU A 145 -17.94 -8.40 -10.67
CA GLU A 145 -19.05 -8.98 -11.44
C GLU A 145 -19.60 -10.31 -10.89
N ARG A 146 -19.29 -10.66 -9.65
CA ARG A 146 -19.73 -11.92 -9.01
C ARG A 146 -20.67 -11.62 -7.84
N PRO A 147 -21.83 -12.29 -7.75
CA PRO A 147 -22.70 -12.16 -6.58
C PRO A 147 -22.03 -12.76 -5.34
N PHE A 148 -22.39 -12.23 -4.16
CA PHE A 148 -21.82 -12.65 -2.89
C PHE A 148 -21.95 -14.16 -2.67
N GLU A 149 -23.09 -14.75 -3.03
CA GLU A 149 -23.38 -16.17 -2.85
C GLU A 149 -22.40 -17.06 -3.62
N GLU A 150 -22.02 -16.64 -4.82
CA GLU A 150 -21.05 -17.36 -5.64
C GLU A 150 -19.66 -17.30 -4.99
N ILE A 151 -19.22 -16.12 -4.58
CA ILE A 151 -17.94 -15.91 -3.89
C ILE A 151 -17.92 -16.75 -2.61
N TRP A 152 -18.99 -16.70 -1.81
CA TRP A 152 -19.14 -17.44 -0.57
C TRP A 152 -19.02 -18.95 -0.75
N MET A 153 -19.63 -19.49 -1.80
CA MET A 153 -19.66 -20.92 -2.05
C MET A 153 -18.36 -21.46 -2.66
N ASN A 154 -17.69 -20.67 -3.50
CA ASN A 154 -16.56 -21.13 -4.29
C ASN A 154 -15.20 -20.74 -3.70
N GLU A 155 -15.07 -19.56 -3.09
CA GLU A 155 -13.78 -19.03 -2.61
C GLU A 155 -13.49 -19.38 -1.16
N PHE A 156 -14.54 -19.60 -0.36
CA PHE A 156 -14.39 -19.99 1.04
C PHE A 156 -14.39 -21.51 1.19
N SER A 157 -13.68 -22.03 2.20
CA SER A 157 -13.73 -23.46 2.50
C SER A 157 -15.06 -23.83 3.19
N LYS A 158 -15.53 -25.08 3.01
CA LYS A 158 -16.69 -25.61 3.75
C LYS A 158 -16.53 -25.42 5.27
N HIS A 159 -15.31 -25.56 5.77
CA HIS A 159 -15.00 -25.36 7.18
C HIS A 159 -15.17 -23.90 7.62
N ALA A 160 -14.67 -22.93 6.83
CA ALA A 160 -14.88 -21.50 7.10
C ALA A 160 -16.37 -21.14 7.08
N ARG A 161 -17.12 -21.62 6.07
CA ARG A 161 -18.57 -21.40 5.98
C ARG A 161 -19.33 -21.93 7.20
N ASN A 162 -18.99 -23.12 7.67
CA ASN A 162 -19.63 -23.71 8.85
C ASN A 162 -19.29 -22.94 10.14
N ARG A 163 -18.08 -22.39 10.26
CA ARG A 163 -17.72 -21.53 11.41
C ARG A 163 -18.50 -20.22 11.42
N ALA A 164 -18.67 -19.57 10.27
CA ALA A 164 -19.50 -18.36 10.18
C ALA A 164 -20.95 -18.63 10.58
N ARG A 165 -21.56 -19.71 10.04
CA ARG A 165 -22.93 -20.14 10.43
C ARG A 165 -23.05 -20.47 11.92
N LYS A 166 -21.99 -21.03 12.52
CA LYS A 166 -21.97 -21.30 13.96
C LYS A 166 -21.97 -19.99 14.76
N ALA A 167 -21.14 -19.03 14.38
CA ALA A 167 -21.08 -17.73 15.05
C ALA A 167 -22.43 -16.99 14.98
N GLU A 168 -23.08 -17.01 13.81
CA GLU A 168 -24.43 -16.46 13.63
C GLU A 168 -25.45 -17.12 14.57
N LYS A 169 -25.44 -18.47 14.65
CA LYS A 169 -26.31 -19.21 15.60
C LYS A 169 -26.02 -18.91 17.07
N GLU A 170 -24.78 -18.54 17.39
CA GLU A 170 -24.36 -18.15 18.74
C GLU A 170 -24.68 -16.67 19.05
N GLY A 171 -25.35 -15.95 18.14
CA GLY A 171 -25.77 -14.57 18.34
C GLY A 171 -24.68 -13.53 18.11
N VAL A 172 -23.59 -13.89 17.41
CA VAL A 172 -22.55 -12.94 17.03
C VAL A 172 -23.09 -11.98 15.98
N SER A 173 -23.01 -10.67 16.27
CA SER A 173 -23.40 -9.59 15.36
C SER A 173 -22.20 -8.75 14.96
N VAL A 174 -22.17 -8.30 13.70
CA VAL A 174 -21.25 -7.26 13.24
C VAL A 174 -22.00 -5.94 13.24
N ARG A 175 -21.40 -4.90 13.83
CA ARG A 175 -21.93 -3.53 13.81
C ARG A 175 -20.89 -2.62 13.16
N GLU A 176 -21.37 -1.62 12.41
CA GLU A 176 -20.54 -0.50 12.04
C GLU A 176 -20.26 0.33 13.29
N ILE A 177 -19.00 0.69 13.51
CA ILE A 177 -18.62 1.50 14.66
C ILE A 177 -18.58 2.96 14.20
N GLU A 178 -19.50 3.76 14.72
CA GLU A 178 -19.69 5.16 14.32
C GLU A 178 -18.62 6.10 14.89
N ALA A 179 -17.96 5.73 16.00
CA ALA A 179 -16.96 6.55 16.69
C ALA A 179 -15.57 5.90 16.67
N PHE A 180 -14.59 6.64 16.15
CA PHE A 180 -13.22 6.18 15.93
C PHE A 180 -12.51 5.76 17.23
N GLU A 181 -12.80 6.42 18.35
CA GLU A 181 -12.18 6.17 19.66
C GLU A 181 -12.61 4.81 20.24
N ASN A 182 -13.90 4.47 20.11
CA ASN A 182 -14.43 3.17 20.53
C ASN A 182 -13.85 2.05 19.68
N TRP A 183 -13.66 2.31 18.38
CA TRP A 183 -13.04 1.37 17.45
C TRP A 183 -11.58 1.08 17.80
N ILE A 184 -10.78 2.10 18.12
CA ILE A 184 -9.37 1.90 18.54
C ILE A 184 -9.30 1.06 19.82
N SER A 185 -10.15 1.35 20.80
CA SER A 185 -10.15 0.61 22.07
C SER A 185 -10.50 -0.87 21.87
N ASP A 186 -11.57 -1.16 21.12
CA ASP A 186 -12.00 -2.53 20.81
C ASP A 186 -10.92 -3.28 20.01
N MET A 187 -10.31 -2.64 19.01
CA MET A 187 -9.22 -3.21 18.21
C MET A 187 -7.98 -3.50 19.05
N HIS A 188 -7.60 -2.56 19.93
CA HIS A 188 -6.47 -2.75 20.84
C HIS A 188 -6.69 -3.94 21.78
N LEU A 189 -7.85 -4.01 22.44
CA LEU A 189 -8.20 -5.11 23.35
C LEU A 189 -8.23 -6.46 22.63
N CYS A 190 -8.77 -6.51 21.41
CA CYS A 190 -8.77 -7.71 20.58
C CYS A 190 -7.34 -8.17 20.23
N ASN A 191 -6.48 -7.24 19.79
CA ASN A 191 -5.10 -7.53 19.43
C ASN A 191 -4.30 -8.01 20.66
N MET A 192 -4.43 -7.33 21.80
CA MET A 192 -3.75 -7.70 23.04
C MET A 192 -4.16 -9.09 23.53
N SER A 193 -5.46 -9.40 23.49
CA SER A 193 -6.00 -10.73 23.81
C SER A 193 -5.46 -11.81 22.88
N SER A 194 -5.29 -11.51 21.59
CA SER A 194 -4.71 -12.43 20.61
C SER A 194 -3.24 -12.74 20.91
N PHE A 195 -2.41 -11.72 21.17
CA PHE A 195 -1.00 -11.90 21.51
C PHE A 195 -0.79 -12.69 22.81
N TYR A 196 -1.64 -12.44 23.82
CA TYR A 196 -1.62 -13.20 25.07
C TYR A 196 -1.91 -14.69 24.84
N ARG A 197 -2.96 -15.01 24.08
CA ARG A 197 -3.33 -16.40 23.75
C ARG A 197 -2.27 -17.13 22.92
N GLN A 198 -1.51 -16.41 22.10
CA GLN A 198 -0.43 -16.96 21.29
C GLN A 198 0.90 -17.10 22.06
N LYS A 199 0.96 -16.70 23.35
CA LYS A 199 2.22 -16.63 24.13
C LYS A 199 3.32 -15.80 23.46
N ARG A 200 2.93 -14.89 22.56
CA ARG A 200 3.84 -14.04 21.76
C ARG A 200 3.97 -12.65 22.34
N TYR A 201 3.40 -12.39 23.51
CA TYR A 201 3.53 -11.12 24.20
C TYR A 201 5.02 -10.84 24.46
N PRO A 202 5.63 -9.87 23.76
CA PRO A 202 6.99 -9.46 24.11
C PRO A 202 6.95 -8.87 25.51
N ARG A 203 8.11 -8.84 26.17
CA ARG A 203 8.36 -7.89 27.25
C ARG A 203 8.30 -6.46 26.69
N TYR A 204 7.13 -6.00 26.24
CA TYR A 204 6.91 -4.59 25.94
C TYR A 204 7.02 -3.85 27.27
N PRO A 205 7.95 -2.89 27.41
CA PRO A 205 7.98 -2.05 28.60
C PRO A 205 6.61 -1.38 28.72
N HIS A 206 6.06 -1.40 29.92
CA HIS A 206 4.74 -0.88 30.28
C HIS A 206 4.52 0.63 30.01
N SER A 207 5.40 1.30 29.28
CA SER A 207 5.49 2.77 29.22
C SER A 207 4.70 3.44 28.09
N GLU A 208 4.09 2.74 27.14
CA GLU A 208 3.38 3.41 26.03
C GLU A 208 1.92 3.77 26.34
N LYS A 209 1.38 3.39 27.50
CA LYS A 209 0.05 3.87 27.92
C LYS A 209 0.03 5.38 28.15
N ASP A 210 1.17 5.99 28.51
CA ASP A 210 1.29 7.43 28.74
C ASP A 210 1.52 8.23 27.45
N ALA A 211 1.86 7.57 26.32
CA ALA A 211 2.14 8.24 25.05
C ALA A 211 0.91 8.41 24.14
N PHE A 212 -0.14 7.59 24.33
CA PHE A 212 -1.35 7.61 23.50
C PHE A 212 -2.51 8.40 24.10
N LEU A 213 -2.43 8.77 25.38
CA LEU A 213 -3.45 9.54 26.10
C LEU A 213 -2.91 10.85 26.70
N GLY A 214 -1.74 11.29 26.23
CA GLY A 214 -1.13 12.58 26.58
C GLY A 214 -1.38 13.64 25.49
#